data_AF-A0ABD7BRL5-F1
#
_entry.id   AF-A0ABD7BRL5-F1
#
_cell.length_a   1.000
_cell.length_b   1.000
_cell.length_c   1.000
_cell.angle_alpha   90.00
_cell.angle_beta   90.00
_cell.angle_gamma   90.00
#
_symmetry.space_group_name_H-M   'P 1'
#
loop_
_entity.id
_entity.type
_entity.pdbx_description
1 polymer ?
#
loop_
_entity_poly.entity_id
_entity_poly.type
_entity_poly.pdbx_seq_one_letter_code
_entity_poly.pdbx_strand_id
1 'polypeptide(L)' 'MDVKVIKLDTSLALSLPSGSSFKQGDAFLLVPDKSGSYSLVPKINNPYAEAKSLSLYQPEEWADIEHNFR' A
#
# COMPACT_ATOMS: atom_id res chain seq x y z
N MET A 1 18.31 9.55 -5.84
CA MET A 1 17.85 8.97 -4.56
C MET A 1 17.44 7.57 -4.94
N ASP A 2 18.29 6.59 -4.63
CA ASP A 2 18.32 5.35 -5.40
C ASP A 2 17.79 4.21 -4.55
N VAL A 3 16.78 3.52 -5.07
CA VAL A 3 16.18 2.32 -4.47
C VAL A 3 16.82 1.12 -5.12
N LYS A 4 17.36 0.18 -4.33
CA LYS A 4 17.92 -1.08 -4.87
C LYS A 4 17.08 -2.26 -4.43
N VAL A 5 16.85 -3.19 -5.35
CA VAL A 5 16.28 -4.51 -5.04
C VAL A 5 17.37 -5.36 -4.40
N ILE A 6 17.07 -5.95 -3.26
CA ILE A 6 17.93 -6.89 -2.53
C ILE A 6 17.17 -8.20 -2.31
N LYS A 7 17.90 -9.31 -2.15
CA LYS A 7 17.33 -10.60 -1.75
C LYS A 7 17.44 -10.75 -0.24
N LEU A 8 16.32 -11.02 0.43
CA LEU A 8 16.25 -11.37 1.84
C LEU A 8 15.67 -12.77 1.95
N ASP A 9 16.55 -13.76 2.19
CA ASP A 9 16.23 -15.18 2.22
C ASP A 9 15.46 -15.65 0.97
N THR A 10 14.17 -15.91 1.12
CA THR A 10 13.26 -16.36 0.06
C THR A 10 12.46 -15.22 -0.59
N SER A 11 12.67 -13.99 -0.14
CA SER A 11 11.93 -12.80 -0.56
C SER A 11 12.82 -11.79 -1.28
N LEU A 12 12.18 -10.92 -2.09
CA LEU A 12 12.80 -9.70 -2.61
C LEU A 12 12.36 -8.52 -1.76
N ALA A 13 13.29 -7.60 -1.49
CA ALA A 13 13.02 -6.39 -0.74
C ALA A 13 13.63 -5.17 -1.43
N LEU A 14 13.09 -4.00 -1.11
CA LEU A 14 13.59 -2.73 -1.60
C LEU A 14 14.38 -2.05 -0.49
N SER A 15 15.65 -1.73 -0.76
CA SER A 15 16.42 -0.85 0.10
C SER A 15 15.94 0.58 -0.05
N LEU A 16 15.51 1.16 1.06
CA LEU A 16 14.99 2.52 1.09
C LEU A 16 16.14 3.53 1.21
N PRO A 17 16.00 4.73 0.62
CA PRO A 17 17.05 5.74 0.67
C PRO A 17 17.19 6.33 2.07
N SER A 18 18.42 6.68 2.44
CA SER A 18 18.69 7.40 3.69
C SER A 18 18.05 8.79 3.67
N GLY A 19 17.51 9.23 4.80
CA GLY A 19 16.83 10.54 4.92
C GLY A 19 15.39 10.58 4.40
N SER A 20 14.80 9.41 4.13
CA SER A 20 13.38 9.29 3.81
C SER A 20 12.51 9.34 5.07
N SER A 21 11.21 9.62 4.91
CA SER A 21 10.24 9.66 6.01
C SER A 21 9.74 8.27 6.45
N PHE A 22 10.31 7.19 5.90
CA PHE A 22 9.94 5.82 6.24
C PHE A 22 10.40 5.47 7.65
N LYS A 23 9.50 4.92 8.47
CA LYS A 23 9.81 4.42 9.81
C LYS A 23 9.62 2.92 9.88
N GLN A 24 10.37 2.28 10.77
CA GLN A 24 10.16 0.86 11.05
C GLN A 24 8.75 0.65 11.59
N GLY A 25 8.04 -0.34 11.04
CA GLY A 25 6.65 -0.64 11.40
C GLY A 25 5.60 0.03 10.52
N ASP A 26 5.97 1.00 9.69
CA ASP A 26 5.05 1.56 8.70
C ASP A 26 4.65 0.49 7.67
N ALA A 27 3.38 0.49 7.30
CA ALA A 27 2.84 -0.39 6.27
C ALA A 27 2.52 0.40 5.00
N PHE A 28 2.82 -0.18 3.84
CA PHE A 28 2.58 0.44 2.53
C PHE A 28 1.94 -0.57 1.58
N LEU A 29 1.14 -0.05 0.65
CA LEU A 29 0.67 -0.79 -0.51
C LEU A 29 1.64 -0.55 -1.68
N LEU A 30 2.07 -1.63 -2.32
CA LEU A 30 2.87 -1.59 -3.54
C LEU A 30 1.92 -1.76 -4.73
N VAL A 31 1.69 -0.70 -5.48
CA VAL A 31 0.73 -0.67 -6.59
C VAL A 31 1.50 -0.59 -7.91
N PRO A 32 1.37 -1.59 -8.81
CA PRO A 32 1.97 -1.54 -10.14
C PRO A 32 1.23 -0.55 -11.05
N ASP A 33 1.98 0.15 -11.89
CA ASP A 33 1.47 0.95 -13.01
C ASP A 33 1.66 0.19 -14.33
N LYS A 34 0.87 0.54 -15.35
CA LYS A 34 0.92 -0.06 -16.70
C LYS A 34 2.27 0.12 -17.39
N SER A 35 3.07 1.10 -16.97
CA SER A 35 4.43 1.34 -17.47
C SER A 35 5.48 0.37 -16.93
N GLY A 36 5.11 -0.52 -15.99
CA GLY A 36 6.07 -1.37 -15.26
C GLY A 36 6.71 -0.66 -14.06
N SER A 37 6.30 0.58 -13.77
CA SER A 37 6.66 1.31 -12.57
C SER A 37 5.82 0.83 -11.37
N TYR A 38 6.27 1.13 -10.15
CA TYR A 38 5.53 0.85 -8.92
C TYR A 38 5.41 2.10 -8.06
N SER A 39 4.24 2.27 -7.45
CA SER A 39 3.97 3.30 -6.46
C SER A 39 3.88 2.67 -5.06
N LEU A 40 4.50 3.32 -4.07
CA LEU A 40 4.34 2.99 -2.66
C LEU A 40 3.37 3.97 -2.02
N VAL A 41 2.22 3.47 -1.55
CA VAL A 41 1.18 4.29 -0.91
C VAL A 41 1.12 3.95 0.59
N PRO A 42 1.25 4.92 1.51
CA PRO A 42 1.12 4.66 2.94
C PRO A 42 -0.24 4.05 3.27
N LYS A 43 -0.25 2.97 4.05
CA LYS A 43 -1.50 2.42 4.56
C LYS A 43 -2.02 3.34 5.65
N ILE A 44 -3.06 4.10 5.34
CA ILE A 44 -3.74 4.95 6.32
C ILE A 44 -4.56 4.03 7.24
N ASN A 45 -4.46 4.26 8.55
CA ASN A 45 -5.33 3.56 9.50
C ASN A 45 -6.78 3.93 9.21
N ASN A 46 -7.66 2.94 9.09
CA ASN A 46 -9.08 3.18 8.86
C ASN A 46 -9.63 4.03 10.03
N PRO A 47 -10.03 5.30 9.80
CA PRO A 47 -10.51 6.18 10.86
C PRO A 47 -11.87 5.73 11.41
N TYR A 48 -12.53 4.78 10.75
CA TYR A 48 -13.81 4.19 11.14
C TYR A 48 -13.66 2.79 11.75
N ALA A 49 -12.44 2.29 12.00
CA ALA A 49 -12.23 0.97 12.61
C ALA A 49 -12.88 0.82 13.99
N GLU A 50 -13.04 1.93 14.72
CA GLU A 50 -13.72 1.99 16.02
C GLU A 50 -15.06 2.72 15.95
N ALA A 51 -15.65 2.85 14.75
CA ALA A 51 -16.93 3.52 14.59
C ALA A 51 -18.00 2.83 15.45
N LYS A 52 -18.66 3.60 16.32
CA LYS A 52 -19.76 3.10 17.15
C LYS A 52 -20.87 2.57 16.24
N SER A 53 -21.31 1.35 16.52
CA SER A 53 -22.53 0.79 15.91
C SER A 53 -23.65 1.84 16.01
N LEU A 54 -24.30 2.14 14.89
CA LEU A 54 -25.28 3.23 14.64
C LEU A 54 -24.74 4.57 14.11
N SER A 55 -23.44 4.77 13.91
CA SER A 55 -22.99 5.74 12.89
C SER A 55 -23.42 5.20 11.51
N LEU A 56 -23.61 6.07 10.51
CA LEU A 56 -23.88 5.69 9.11
C LEU A 56 -22.71 4.85 8.57
N TYR A 57 -22.63 3.58 8.97
CA TYR A 57 -21.68 2.61 8.48
C TYR A 57 -22.14 2.26 7.07
N GLN A 58 -21.69 3.05 6.11
CA GLN A 58 -21.53 2.55 4.77
C GLN A 58 -20.27 1.70 4.80
N PRO A 59 -20.37 0.37 4.65
CA PRO A 59 -19.17 -0.40 4.33
C PRO A 59 -18.55 0.24 3.09
N GLU A 60 -17.24 0.50 3.13
CA GLU A 60 -16.47 0.78 1.92
C GLU A 60 -16.43 -0.51 1.09
N GLU A 61 -17.57 -0.88 0.49
CA GLU A 61 -17.61 -1.81 -0.62
C GLU A 61 -16.94 -1.08 -1.78
N TRP A 62 -15.64 -1.31 -1.91
CA TRP A 62 -15.00 -1.18 -3.20
C TRP A 62 -15.74 -2.17 -4.10
N ALA A 63 -16.65 -1.68 -4.94
CA ALA A 63 -17.22 -2.51 -5.99
C ALA A 63 -16.03 -3.16 -6.69
N ASP A 64 -15.99 -4.50 -6.71
CA ASP A 64 -14.97 -5.22 -7.46
C ASP A 64 -15.01 -4.67 -8.88
N ILE A 65 -14.05 -3.81 -9.21
CA ILE A 65 -13.90 -3.33 -10.57
C ILE A 65 -13.37 -4.55 -11.32
N GLU A 66 -14.29 -5.34 -11.88
CA GLU A 66 -13.98 -6.34 -12.89
C GLU A 66 -13.23 -5.61 -14.00
N HIS A 67 -11.89 -5.70 -13.95
CA HIS A 67 -11.01 -5.18 -14.97
C HIS A 67 -11.11 -6.10 -16.18
N ASN A 68 -12.18 -5.92 -16.96
CA ASN A 68 -12.27 -6.45 -18.32
C ASN A 68 -11.30 -5.66 -19.22
N PHE A 69 -10.02 -6.03 -19.20
CA PHE A 69 -9.12 -5.69 -20.29
C PHE A 69 -9.51 -6.55 -21.50
N ARG A 70 -10.19 -5.91 -22.48
CA ARG A 70 -10.24 -6.40 -23.86
C ARG A 70 -8.99 -5.99 -24.62
#